data_AF-A0A834LX97-F1
#
_entry.id   AF-A0A834LX97-F1
#
_cell.length_a   1.000
_cell.length_b   1.000
_cell.length_c   1.000
_cell.angle_alpha   90.00
_cell.angle_beta   90.00
_cell.angle_gamma   90.00
#
_symmetry.space_group_name_H-M   'P 1'
#
loop_
_entity.id
_entity.type
_entity.pdbx_description
1 polymer ?
#
loop_
_entity_poly.entity_id
_entity_poly.type
_entity_poly.pdbx_seq_one_letter_code
_entity_poly.pdbx_strand_id
1 'polypeptide(L)'
;MAFQLVAGHIGKEYGAKWLILGSAAINAIAFCLIPAAASIGGATGVIICRLVQGAAQGSFTPLTACIGGAWVPAEERARMGYIGTIAYLVPSIEYYR
;
A
#
# COMPACT_ATOMS: atom_id res chain seq x y z
N MET A 1 6.14 -2.09 -10.92
CA MET A 1 5.08 -2.93 -11.52
C MET A 1 5.15 -4.40 -11.14
N ALA A 2 6.32 -5.05 -11.13
CA ALA A 2 6.44 -6.48 -10.81
C ALA A 2 5.78 -6.88 -9.47
N PHE A 3 6.00 -6.10 -8.41
CA PHE A 3 5.43 -6.38 -7.09
C PHE A 3 3.89 -6.28 -7.05
N GLN A 4 3.30 -5.36 -7.84
CA GLN A 4 1.84 -5.20 -7.93
C GLN A 4 1.17 -6.40 -8.59
N LEU A 5 1.79 -6.94 -9.65
CA LEU A 5 1.27 -8.11 -10.37
C LEU A 5 1.31 -9.36 -9.47
N VAL A 6 2.43 -9.57 -8.76
CA VAL A 6 2.58 -10.68 -7.83
C VAL A 6 1.59 -10.57 -6.67
N ALA A 7 1.48 -9.39 -6.06
CA ALA A 7 0.52 -9.15 -4.96
C ALA A 7 -0.93 -9.35 -5.41
N GLY A 8 -1.30 -8.93 -6.62
CA GLY A 8 -2.64 -9.14 -7.17
C GLY A 8 -2.98 -10.62 -7.40
N HIS A 9 -2.02 -11.41 -7.89
CA HIS A 9 -2.20 -12.84 -8.09
C HIS A 9 -2.36 -13.59 -6.75
N ILE A 10 -1.43 -13.37 -5.81
CA ILE A 10 -1.46 -14.01 -4.49
C ILE A 10 -2.71 -13.57 -3.71
N GLY A 11 -3.15 -12.32 -3.86
CA GLY A 11 -4.36 -11.80 -3.21
C GLY A 11 -5.66 -12.43 -3.68
N LYS A 12 -5.72 -12.93 -4.92
CA LYS A 12 -6.88 -13.69 -5.41
C LYS A 12 -6.91 -15.12 -4.88
N GLU A 13 -5.76 -15.76 -4.70
CA GLU A 13 -5.68 -17.16 -4.23
C GLU A 13 -5.72 -17.30 -2.70
N TYR A 14 -4.98 -16.47 -1.96
CA TYR A 14 -4.80 -16.61 -0.50
C TYR A 14 -5.70 -15.69 0.34
N GLY A 15 -6.53 -14.88 -0.32
CA GLY A 15 -7.39 -13.91 0.34
C GLY A 15 -6.66 -12.62 0.70
N ALA A 16 -6.96 -11.56 -0.05
CA ALA A 16 -6.33 -10.24 0.06
C ALA A 16 -6.33 -9.63 1.47
N LYS A 17 -7.24 -10.04 2.37
CA LYS A 17 -7.30 -9.56 3.77
C LYS A 17 -6.03 -9.86 4.55
N TRP A 18 -5.51 -11.09 4.47
CA TRP A 18 -4.33 -11.51 5.24
C TRP A 18 -3.04 -10.91 4.67
N LEU A 19 -2.97 -10.74 3.35
CA LEU A 19 -1.86 -10.05 2.71
C LEU A 19 -1.79 -8.59 3.09
N ILE A 20 -2.91 -7.85 3.09
CA ILE A 20 -2.90 -6.44 3.53
C ILE A 20 -2.43 -6.34 4.98
N LEU A 21 -2.87 -7.25 5.86
CA LEU A 21 -2.44 -7.26 7.25
C LEU A 21 -0.92 -7.53 7.37
N GLY A 22 -0.40 -8.50 6.63
CA GLY A 22 1.02 -8.81 6.59
C GLY A 22 1.86 -7.65 6.04
N SER A 23 1.44 -7.06 4.92
CA SER A 23 2.09 -5.88 4.33
C SER A 23 2.07 -4.68 5.28
N ALA A 24 0.96 -4.45 5.98
CA ALA A 24 0.82 -3.39 6.96
C ALA A 24 1.74 -3.60 8.17
N ALA A 25 1.82 -4.84 8.67
CA ALA A 25 2.70 -5.19 9.78
C ALA A 25 4.17 -5.00 9.40
N ILE A 26 4.60 -5.46 8.23
CA ILE A 26 5.96 -5.26 7.72
C ILE A 26 6.27 -3.77 7.57
N ASN A 27 5.33 -2.98 7.04
CA ASN A 27 5.50 -1.53 6.90
C ASN A 27 5.62 -0.83 8.26
N ALA A 28 4.82 -1.23 9.25
CA ALA A 28 4.86 -0.68 10.61
C ALA A 28 6.16 -1.04 11.34
N ILE A 29 6.62 -2.28 11.23
CA ILE A 29 7.90 -2.73 11.79
C ILE A 29 9.04 -1.96 11.15
N ALA A 30 9.05 -1.85 9.82
CA ALA A 30 10.05 -1.09 9.10
C ALA A 30 10.05 0.39 9.50
N PHE A 31 8.89 0.98 9.80
CA PHE A 31 8.74 2.34 10.29
C PHE A 31 9.32 2.53 11.71
N CYS A 32 9.00 1.63 12.64
CA CYS A 32 9.59 1.62 13.98
C CYS A 32 11.11 1.41 13.94
N LEU A 33 11.63 0.71 12.92
CA LEU A 33 13.05 0.44 12.77
C LEU A 33 13.82 1.63 12.16
N ILE A 34 13.16 2.60 11.51
CA ILE A 34 13.82 3.79 10.93
C ILE A 34 14.66 4.58 11.96
N PRO A 35 14.14 4.97 13.14
CA PRO A 35 14.93 5.72 14.11
C PRO A 35 16.11 4.93 14.67
N ALA A 36 15.96 3.60 14.82
CA ALA A 36 17.05 2.71 15.26
C ALA A 36 18.09 2.48 14.14
N ALA A 37 17.65 2.38 12.89
CA ALA A 37 18.54 2.25 11.74
C ALA A 37 19.29 3.55 11.46
N ALA A 38 18.69 4.71 11.74
CA ALA A 38 19.33 6.01 11.62
C ALA A 38 20.46 6.21 12.65
N SER A 39 20.31 5.68 13.87
CA SER A 39 21.34 5.81 14.92
C SER A 39 22.51 4.84 14.75
N ILE A 40 22.28 3.63 14.20
CA ILE A 40 23.32 2.58 14.11
C ILE A 40 23.94 2.51 12.70
N GLY A 41 23.15 2.68 11.64
CA GLY A 41 23.53 2.44 10.24
C GLY A 41 23.53 3.68 9.34
N GLY A 42 23.29 4.87 9.90
CA GLY A 42 23.28 6.13 9.16
C GLY A 42 22.32 6.12 7.96
N ALA A 43 22.74 6.71 6.84
CA ALA A 43 21.92 6.85 5.62
C ALA A 43 21.55 5.50 4.97
N THR A 44 22.47 4.52 4.98
CA THR A 44 22.28 3.23 4.31
C THR A 44 21.18 2.40 4.97
N GLY A 45 21.11 2.40 6.32
CA GLY A 45 20.05 1.71 7.06
C GLY A 45 18.66 2.28 6.79
N VAL A 46 18.55 3.60 6.67
CA VAL A 46 17.30 4.28 6.33
C VAL A 46 16.87 3.98 4.90
N ILE A 47 17.81 3.92 3.95
CA ILE A 47 17.52 3.56 2.55
C ILE A 47 16.93 2.15 2.46
N ILE A 48 17.52 1.17 3.15
CA ILE A 48 16.99 -0.21 3.16
C ILE A 48 15.58 -0.25 3.75
N CYS A 49 15.35 0.41 4.89
CA CYS A 49 14.02 0.48 5.49
C CYS A 49 12.99 1.12 4.55
N ARG A 50 13.41 2.09 3.73
CA ARG A 50 12.57 2.75 2.73
C ARG A 50 12.28 1.88 1.52
N LEU A 51 13.23 1.06 1.07
CA LEU A 51 12.98 0.08 0.01
C LEU A 51 11.96 -0.97 0.46
N VAL A 52 12.05 -1.43 1.71
CA VAL A 52 11.10 -2.39 2.28
C VAL A 52 9.70 -1.77 2.41
N GLN A 53 9.59 -0.53 2.91
CA GLN A 53 8.30 0.17 2.98
C GLN A 53 7.73 0.44 1.58
N GLY A 54 8.56 0.84 0.61
CA GLY A 54 8.13 1.06 -0.77
C GLY A 54 7.62 -0.22 -1.43
N ALA A 55 8.28 -1.35 -1.19
CA ALA A 55 7.79 -2.66 -1.61
C ALA A 55 6.43 -2.96 -0.95
N ALA A 56 6.36 -2.90 0.39
CA ALA A 56 5.13 -3.18 1.14
C ALA A 56 3.94 -2.31 0.67
N GLN A 57 4.12 -0.99 0.55
CA GLN A 57 3.10 -0.06 0.07
C GLN A 57 2.68 -0.33 -1.37
N GLY A 58 3.59 -0.78 -2.23
CA GLY A 58 3.29 -1.13 -3.62
C GLY A 58 2.24 -2.23 -3.77
N SER A 59 2.02 -3.09 -2.76
CA SER A 59 0.97 -4.11 -2.78
C SER A 59 -0.42 -3.63 -2.38
N PHE A 60 -0.55 -2.46 -1.73
CA PHE A 60 -1.83 -2.05 -1.15
C PHE A 60 -2.88 -1.74 -2.21
N THR A 61 -2.54 -0.98 -3.25
CA THR A 61 -3.47 -0.57 -4.31
C THR A 61 -4.17 -1.74 -5.02
N PRO A 62 -3.48 -2.79 -5.51
CA PRO A 62 -4.15 -3.92 -6.15
C PRO A 62 -4.95 -4.77 -5.14
N LEU A 63 -4.47 -4.90 -3.89
CA LEU A 63 -5.16 -5.71 -2.88
C LEU A 63 -6.45 -5.03 -2.39
N THR A 64 -6.46 -3.71 -2.19
CA THR A 64 -7.67 -2.96 -1.83
C THR A 64 -8.68 -2.97 -2.96
N ALA A 65 -8.24 -2.89 -4.22
CA ALA A 65 -9.11 -3.07 -5.37
C ALA A 65 -9.69 -4.49 -5.45
N CYS A 66 -8.93 -5.53 -5.09
CA CYS A 66 -9.43 -6.91 -5.02
C CYS A 66 -10.49 -7.10 -3.92
N ILE A 67 -10.26 -6.52 -2.72
CA ILE A 67 -11.24 -6.54 -1.63
C ILE A 67 -12.49 -5.75 -2.03
N GLY A 68 -12.33 -4.52 -2.54
CA GLY A 68 -13.45 -3.71 -3.02
C GLY A 68 -14.24 -4.44 -4.11
N GLY A 69 -13.56 -5.15 -5.02
CA GLY A 69 -14.21 -6.02 -5.99
C GLY A 69 -15.07 -7.10 -5.32
N ALA A 70 -14.57 -7.78 -4.30
CA ALA A 70 -15.31 -8.86 -3.63
C ALA A 70 -16.53 -8.35 -2.81
N TRP A 71 -16.46 -7.14 -2.26
CA TRP A 71 -17.47 -6.62 -1.33
C TRP A 71 -18.50 -5.65 -1.95
N VAL A 72 -18.15 -4.98 -3.05
CA VAL A 72 -18.96 -3.89 -3.60
C VAL A 72 -19.88 -4.40 -4.70
N PRO A 73 -21.19 -4.08 -4.66
CA PRO A 73 -22.11 -4.42 -5.73
C PRO A 73 -21.67 -3.77 -7.06
N ALA A 74 -21.92 -4.45 -8.17
CA ALA A 74 -21.37 -4.09 -9.49
C ALA A 74 -21.67 -2.64 -9.90
N GLU A 75 -22.85 -2.13 -9.52
CA GLU A 75 -23.34 -0.78 -9.83
C GLU A 75 -22.54 0.32 -9.11
N GLU A 76 -22.01 0.04 -7.92
CA GLU A 76 -21.29 1.00 -7.07
C GLU A 76 -19.75 0.89 -7.19
N ARG A 77 -19.22 -0.13 -7.89
CA ARG A 77 -17.77 -0.31 -8.05
C ARG A 77 -17.10 0.89 -8.72
N ALA A 78 -17.76 1.51 -9.68
CA ALA A 78 -17.26 2.71 -10.36
C ALA A 78 -17.17 3.91 -9.40
N ARG A 79 -18.17 4.10 -8.52
CA ARG A 79 -18.15 5.12 -7.47
C ARG A 79 -17.02 4.88 -6.49
N MET A 80 -16.79 3.63 -6.09
CA MET A 80 -15.72 3.33 -5.13
C MET A 80 -14.32 3.56 -5.72
N GLY A 81 -14.11 3.22 -7.00
CA GLY A 81 -12.88 3.55 -7.73
C GLY A 81 -12.66 5.06 -7.88
N TYR A 82 -13.73 5.81 -8.16
CA TYR A 82 -13.69 7.27 -8.26
C TYR A 82 -13.31 7.93 -6.92
N ILE A 83 -13.91 7.48 -5.81
CA ILE A 83 -13.58 7.95 -4.45
C ILE A 83 -12.10 7.71 -4.12
N GLY A 84 -11.55 6.56 -4.53
CA GLY A 84 -10.13 6.27 -4.38
C GLY A 84 -9.24 7.28 -5.13
N THR A 85 -9.57 7.61 -6.37
CA THR A 85 -8.77 8.55 -7.20
C THR A 85 -8.84 9.98 -6.67
N ILE A 86 -10.03 10.48 -6.31
CA ILE A 86 -10.16 11.85 -5.79
C ILE A 86 -9.41 12.06 -4.48
N ALA A 87 -9.28 11.02 -3.63
CA ALA A 87 -8.50 11.11 -2.40
C ALA A 87 -7.02 11.44 -2.64
N TYR A 88 -6.46 11.01 -3.78
CA TYR A 88 -5.09 11.38 -4.18
C TYR A 88 -5.01 12.81 -4.75
N LEU A 89 -6.10 13.31 -5.31
CA LEU A 89 -6.15 14.62 -5.98
C LEU A 89 -6.48 15.77 -5.01
N VAL A 90 -7.25 15.53 -3.95
CA VAL A 90 -7.60 16.52 -2.90
C VAL A 90 -6.37 17.26 -2.34
N PRO A 91 -5.32 16.59 -1.84
CA PRO A 91 -4.15 17.29 -1.31
C PRO A 91 -3.38 18.08 -2.38
N SER A 92 -3.51 17.70 -3.65
CA SER A 92 -2.90 18.43 -4.76
C SER A 92 -3.66 19.73 -5.06
N ILE A 93 -5.00 19.69 -5.03
CA ILE A 93 -5.85 20.87 -5.26
C ILE A 93 -5.70 21.91 -4.14
N GLU A 94 -5.56 21.46 -2.90
CA GLU A 94 -5.41 22.34 -1.73
C GLU A 94 -4.06 23.08 -1.69
N TYR A 95 -3.02 22.52 -2.32
CA TYR A 95 -1.73 23.19 -2.49
C TYR A 95 -1.76 24.32 -3.55
N TYR A 96 -2.68 24.25 -4.51
CA TYR A 96 -2.82 25.25 -5.59
C TYR A 96 -3.91 26.30 -5.31
N ARG A 97 -4.51 26.30 -4.11
CA ARG A 97 -5.54 27.26 -3.67
C ARG A 97 -5.00 28.18 -2.59
#